data_AF-A0A9D6WTB2-F1
#
_entry.id   AF-A0A9D6WTB2-F1
#
_cell.length_a   1.000
_cell.length_b   1.000
_cell.length_c   1.000
_cell.angle_alpha   90.00
_cell.angle_beta   90.00
_cell.angle_gamma   90.00
#
_symmetry.space_group_name_H-M   'P 1'
#
loop_
_entity.id
_entity.type
_entity.pdbx_description
1 polymer ?
#
loop_
_entity_poly.entity_id
_entity_poly.type
_entity_poly.pdbx_seq_one_letter_code
_entity_poly.pdbx_strand_id
1 'polypeptide(L)'
;MTDTIELSLRFTSDNDTAPIFVSMFRPDTGTMTNPVPFTPPLDATQLIDLRWYLEEFSVWHSEHEAQRAARIAHDLESWGRALRDSVLKSNDAARLWQQFLDGSVRATHVGATHASPLLTIDATDPRVLRLPWELLADDGGHIFARGIGVRRRLQNATVVAPAQTFELPVRVLVVVARPDDAGFIDPRSETIPLLNALDELGDQVAVEFLDPPTLSALDARLRDRHKSRVHVVHFDGHGVYDQSIGLGYLLFEDDAHKSDRVDANRLGTLLFNCGVPLIALNACQSAAQKDANPYASVAARLIRAGVGNVLAMNYSVLVVAAQKFVGAFYGGLVDGLTIGQAVDVGRRKLHADENRHTLIRTNARGDQIEETTQLRDWFLPALYQQSVDPVVFASTVGAKHPERNEVKSKDASPLPAALPPEPLHKFHGRSRNCVPGSGRRSRAIRISLSAMATRSNASPRSCAKIPR
;
A
#
# COMPACT_ATOMS: atom_id res chain seq x y z
N MET A 1 -17.95 1.02 24.34
CA MET A 1 -18.65 1.11 23.04
C MET A 1 -17.99 2.25 22.32
N THR A 2 -17.33 2.00 21.19
CA THR A 2 -16.60 3.04 20.46
C THR A 2 -17.60 4.00 19.82
N ASP A 3 -17.48 5.30 20.11
CA ASP A 3 -18.28 6.41 19.54
C ASP A 3 -18.02 6.64 18.04
N THR A 4 -17.79 5.57 17.26
CA THR A 4 -17.49 5.67 15.84
C THR A 4 -18.77 5.97 15.07
N ILE A 5 -18.81 7.13 14.42
CA ILE A 5 -19.87 7.49 13.47
C ILE A 5 -19.62 6.68 12.19
N GLU A 6 -20.42 5.64 11.97
CA GLU A 6 -20.28 4.74 10.82
C GLU A 6 -21.51 4.83 9.89
N LEU A 7 -21.25 4.85 8.58
CA LEU A 7 -22.24 4.59 7.54
C LEU A 7 -21.80 3.39 6.72
N SER A 8 -22.68 2.43 6.51
CA SER A 8 -22.42 1.24 5.71
C SER A 8 -23.23 1.26 4.41
N LEU A 9 -22.53 1.21 3.28
CA LEU A 9 -23.11 0.98 1.96
C LEU A 9 -23.15 -0.53 1.73
N ARG A 10 -24.34 -1.13 1.84
CA ARG A 10 -24.55 -2.58 1.76
C ARG A 10 -24.95 -3.00 0.36
N PHE A 11 -24.07 -3.74 -0.30
CA PHE A 11 -24.27 -4.29 -1.63
C PHE A 11 -24.57 -5.78 -1.58
N THR A 12 -25.68 -6.19 -2.17
CA THR A 12 -26.12 -7.59 -2.19
C THR A 12 -26.38 -8.03 -3.62
N SER A 13 -25.91 -9.23 -3.95
CA SER A 13 -26.20 -9.96 -5.18
C SER A 13 -26.31 -11.45 -4.84
N ASP A 14 -27.24 -12.15 -5.50
CA ASP A 14 -27.47 -13.58 -5.29
C ASP A 14 -26.37 -14.45 -5.90
N ASN A 15 -25.75 -13.98 -6.99
CA ASN A 15 -24.64 -14.64 -7.70
C ASN A 15 -23.91 -13.65 -8.62
N ASP A 16 -22.82 -14.10 -9.27
CA ASP A 16 -21.97 -13.26 -10.12
C ASP A 16 -22.67 -12.71 -11.39
N THR A 17 -23.84 -13.22 -11.75
CA THR A 17 -24.62 -12.76 -12.91
C THR A 17 -25.89 -11.99 -12.53
N ALA A 18 -26.27 -12.02 -11.25
CA ALA A 18 -27.45 -11.35 -10.76
C ALA A 18 -27.23 -9.82 -10.65
N PRO A 19 -28.31 -9.02 -10.76
CA PRO A 19 -28.25 -7.59 -10.48
C PRO A 19 -27.78 -7.34 -9.05
N ILE A 20 -26.92 -6.33 -8.90
CA ILE A 20 -26.46 -5.87 -7.59
C ILE A 20 -27.45 -4.83 -7.07
N PHE A 21 -27.80 -4.91 -5.80
CA PHE A 21 -28.61 -3.91 -5.10
C PHE A 21 -27.78 -3.23 -4.03
N VAL A 22 -28.05 -1.95 -3.76
CA VAL A 22 -27.43 -1.17 -2.68
C VAL A 22 -28.47 -0.68 -1.70
N SER A 23 -28.14 -0.73 -0.41
CA SER A 23 -28.88 -0.09 0.68
C SER A 23 -27.91 0.64 1.59
N MET A 24 -28.38 1.65 2.32
CA MET A 24 -27.58 2.33 3.33
C MET A 24 -28.02 1.88 4.71
N PHE A 25 -27.05 1.60 5.58
CA PHE A 25 -27.26 1.18 6.95
C PHE A 25 -26.43 2.04 7.90
N ARG A 26 -27.09 2.60 8.92
CA ARG A 26 -26.44 3.28 10.05
C ARG A 26 -26.44 2.35 11.27
N PRO A 27 -25.27 1.79 11.67
CA PRO A 27 -25.20 0.85 12.78
C PRO A 27 -25.62 1.44 14.14
N ASP A 28 -25.36 2.73 14.34
CA ASP A 28 -25.64 3.44 15.60
C ASP A 28 -27.14 3.67 15.84
N THR A 29 -27.90 3.94 14.78
CA THR A 29 -29.36 4.14 14.87
C THR A 29 -30.16 2.90 14.47
N GLY A 30 -29.51 1.88 13.91
CA GLY A 30 -30.17 0.72 13.31
C GLY A 30 -31.00 1.05 12.06
N THR A 31 -30.87 2.26 11.50
CA THR A 31 -31.68 2.69 10.36
C THR A 31 -31.14 2.11 9.06
N MET A 32 -32.03 1.56 8.22
CA MET A 32 -31.70 0.98 6.93
C MET A 32 -32.64 1.51 5.84
N THR A 33 -32.12 1.81 4.65
CA THR A 33 -32.94 2.15 3.48
C THR A 33 -33.41 0.90 2.75
N ASN A 34 -34.46 1.04 1.95
CA ASN A 34 -34.83 -0.01 1.00
C ASN A 34 -33.68 -0.24 -0.03
N PRO A 35 -33.42 -1.49 -0.43
CA PRO A 35 -32.46 -1.78 -1.49
C PRO A 35 -32.91 -1.20 -2.83
N VAL A 36 -31.97 -0.65 -3.60
CA VAL A 36 -32.19 -0.10 -4.95
C VAL A 36 -31.17 -0.69 -5.93
N PRO A 37 -31.52 -0.86 -7.22
CA PRO A 37 -30.57 -1.39 -8.20
C PRO A 37 -29.29 -0.55 -8.29
N PHE A 38 -28.15 -1.20 -8.21
CA PHE A 38 -26.84 -0.60 -8.33
C PHE A 38 -26.21 -0.91 -9.69
N THR A 39 -25.55 0.09 -10.26
CA THR A 39 -24.78 -0.05 -11.49
C THR A 39 -23.47 0.69 -11.26
N PRO A 40 -22.30 0.05 -11.44
CA PRO A 40 -21.02 0.74 -11.38
C PRO A 40 -21.03 1.95 -12.32
N PRO A 41 -20.73 3.16 -11.83
CA PRO A 41 -20.83 4.37 -12.65
C PRO A 41 -19.59 4.59 -13.53
N LEU A 42 -18.51 3.86 -13.27
CA LEU A 42 -17.29 3.93 -14.07
C LEU A 42 -17.30 2.86 -15.17
N ASP A 43 -17.09 3.29 -16.41
CA ASP A 43 -16.99 2.40 -17.55
C ASP A 43 -15.59 1.78 -17.68
N ALA A 44 -15.45 0.83 -18.63
CA ALA A 44 -14.19 0.15 -18.86
C ALA A 44 -13.06 1.10 -19.31
N THR A 45 -13.38 2.14 -20.08
CA THR A 45 -12.40 3.12 -20.57
C THR A 45 -11.82 3.92 -19.41
N GLN A 46 -12.67 4.41 -18.50
CA GLN A 46 -12.26 5.14 -17.31
C GLN A 46 -11.39 4.28 -16.38
N LEU A 47 -11.73 3.00 -16.22
CA LEU A 47 -10.92 2.07 -15.41
C LEU A 47 -9.55 1.77 -16.06
N ILE A 48 -9.48 1.69 -17.40
CA ILE A 48 -8.24 1.56 -18.16
C ILE A 48 -7.40 2.83 -18.04
N ASP A 49 -8.01 4.00 -18.15
CA ASP A 49 -7.35 5.29 -17.97
C ASP A 49 -6.78 5.44 -16.56
N LEU A 50 -7.57 5.10 -15.54
CA LEU A 50 -7.13 5.13 -14.15
C LEU A 50 -5.92 4.22 -13.93
N ARG A 51 -5.95 3.00 -14.48
CA ARG A 51 -4.82 2.07 -14.42
C ARG A 51 -3.57 2.63 -15.08
N TRP A 52 -3.70 3.13 -16.31
CA TRP A 52 -2.59 3.72 -17.05
C TRP A 52 -1.98 4.91 -16.28
N TYR A 53 -2.82 5.78 -15.71
CA TYR A 53 -2.39 6.94 -14.93
C TYR A 53 -1.55 6.54 -13.72
N LEU A 54 -1.92 5.45 -13.03
CA LEU A 54 -1.24 5.01 -11.82
C LEU A 54 0.01 4.16 -12.10
N GLU A 55 -0.05 3.29 -13.12
CA GLU A 55 0.99 2.28 -13.36
C GLU A 55 2.02 2.69 -14.41
N GLU A 56 1.65 3.51 -15.40
CA GLU A 56 2.47 3.75 -16.59
C GLU A 56 2.93 5.20 -16.75
N PHE A 57 2.10 6.17 -16.38
CA PHE A 57 2.36 7.60 -16.61
C PHE A 57 3.70 8.08 -16.05
N SER A 58 4.14 7.56 -14.90
CA SER A 58 5.37 7.99 -14.23
C SER A 58 6.67 7.74 -15.01
N VAL A 59 6.64 6.88 -16.04
CA VAL A 59 7.81 6.46 -16.79
C VAL A 59 7.99 7.26 -18.10
N TRP A 60 6.89 7.77 -18.69
CA TRP A 60 6.90 8.36 -20.03
C TRP A 60 6.20 9.74 -20.05
N HIS A 61 6.92 10.75 -20.55
CA HIS A 61 6.50 12.16 -20.48
C HIS A 61 6.48 12.82 -21.87
N SER A 62 5.83 12.19 -22.85
CA SER A 62 5.41 12.96 -24.03
C SER A 62 4.33 13.98 -23.63
N GLU A 63 4.23 15.09 -24.37
CA GLU A 63 3.21 16.10 -24.11
C GLU A 63 1.79 15.52 -24.16
N HIS A 64 1.56 14.55 -25.06
CA HIS A 64 0.28 13.83 -25.17
C HIS A 64 -0.05 13.03 -23.89
N GLU A 65 0.92 12.33 -23.31
CA GLU A 65 0.75 11.59 -22.06
C GLU A 65 0.50 12.54 -20.88
N ALA A 66 1.22 13.65 -20.81
CA ALA A 66 0.99 14.69 -19.80
C ALA A 66 -0.43 15.27 -19.88
N GLN A 67 -0.94 15.52 -21.09
CA GLN A 67 -2.32 15.98 -21.29
C GLN A 67 -3.34 14.91 -20.87
N ARG A 68 -3.10 13.62 -21.18
CA ARG A 68 -3.96 12.52 -20.72
C ARG A 68 -3.98 12.43 -19.20
N ALA A 69 -2.82 12.50 -18.56
CA ALA A 69 -2.69 12.47 -17.11
C ALA A 69 -3.38 13.67 -16.44
N ALA A 70 -3.25 14.87 -17.00
CA ALA A 70 -3.93 16.07 -16.50
C ALA A 70 -5.46 15.95 -16.59
N ARG A 71 -6.00 15.39 -17.68
CA ARG A 71 -7.44 15.10 -17.81
C ARG A 71 -7.89 14.11 -16.74
N ILE A 72 -7.19 12.99 -16.58
CA ILE A 72 -7.54 11.97 -15.58
C ILE A 72 -7.51 12.58 -14.18
N ALA A 73 -6.45 13.32 -13.83
CA ALA A 73 -6.31 13.98 -12.53
C ALA A 73 -7.44 14.99 -12.24
N HIS A 74 -7.94 15.67 -13.27
CA HIS A 74 -9.11 16.56 -13.19
C HIS A 74 -10.41 15.77 -13.00
N ASP A 75 -10.56 14.66 -13.70
CA ASP A 75 -11.78 13.84 -13.71
C ASP A 75 -11.97 13.01 -12.43
N LEU A 76 -10.92 12.75 -11.64
CA LEU A 76 -10.98 11.96 -10.39
C LEU A 76 -12.11 12.41 -9.45
N GLU A 77 -12.33 13.70 -9.30
CA GLU A 77 -13.39 14.25 -8.44
C GLU A 77 -14.79 14.00 -9.03
N SER A 78 -14.93 14.12 -10.36
CA SER A 78 -16.18 13.80 -11.07
C SER A 78 -16.53 12.31 -10.96
N TRP A 79 -15.52 11.44 -11.02
CA TRP A 79 -15.66 9.99 -10.83
C TRP A 79 -16.09 9.69 -9.39
N GLY A 80 -15.55 10.42 -8.42
CA GLY A 80 -15.98 10.41 -7.03
C GLY A 80 -17.45 10.78 -6.83
N ARG A 81 -17.92 11.84 -7.49
CA ARG A 81 -19.34 12.24 -7.49
C ARG A 81 -20.23 11.20 -8.17
N ALA A 82 -19.79 10.61 -9.27
CA ALA A 82 -20.53 9.56 -9.95
C ALA A 82 -20.71 8.31 -9.05
N LEU A 83 -19.68 7.94 -8.28
CA LEU A 83 -19.77 6.91 -7.24
C LEU A 83 -20.80 7.26 -6.16
N ARG A 84 -20.79 8.50 -5.66
CA ARG A 84 -21.79 8.98 -4.69
C ARG A 84 -23.21 8.89 -5.27
N ASP A 85 -23.43 9.41 -6.46
CA ASP A 85 -24.75 9.48 -7.09
C ASP A 85 -25.31 8.08 -7.40
N SER A 86 -24.42 7.12 -7.69
CA SER A 86 -24.80 5.72 -7.92
C SER A 86 -25.41 5.03 -6.70
N VAL A 87 -25.16 5.54 -5.48
CA VAL A 87 -25.71 4.99 -4.22
C VAL A 87 -26.80 5.87 -3.59
N LEU A 88 -26.93 7.14 -4.02
CA LEU A 88 -27.94 8.09 -3.54
C LEU A 88 -29.22 8.11 -4.40
N LYS A 89 -29.76 6.93 -4.74
CA LYS A 89 -30.93 6.83 -5.64
C LYS A 89 -32.30 7.02 -4.95
N SER A 90 -32.34 7.36 -3.67
CA SER A 90 -33.59 7.60 -2.93
C SER A 90 -33.45 8.75 -1.94
N ASN A 91 -34.57 9.42 -1.63
CA ASN A 91 -34.61 10.50 -0.63
C ASN A 91 -34.16 10.03 0.75
N ASP A 92 -34.45 8.77 1.11
CA ASP A 92 -34.03 8.20 2.39
C ASP A 92 -32.51 7.98 2.44
N ALA A 93 -31.91 7.52 1.34
CA ALA A 93 -30.46 7.40 1.21
C ALA A 93 -29.77 8.77 1.27
N ALA A 94 -30.30 9.76 0.54
CA ALA A 94 -29.82 11.14 0.60
C ALA A 94 -29.88 11.71 2.02
N ARG A 95 -30.98 11.48 2.74
CA ARG A 95 -31.13 11.92 4.14
C ARG A 95 -30.13 11.24 5.07
N LEU A 96 -29.95 9.92 4.99
CA LEU A 96 -28.98 9.20 5.82
C LEU A 96 -27.54 9.64 5.55
N TRP A 97 -27.19 9.85 4.27
CA TRP A 97 -25.89 10.36 3.87
C TRP A 97 -25.61 11.74 4.48
N GLN A 98 -26.56 12.68 4.37
CA GLN A 98 -26.41 14.01 4.97
C GLN A 98 -26.27 13.94 6.50
N GLN A 99 -27.08 13.12 7.17
CA GLN A 99 -26.96 12.92 8.62
C GLN A 99 -25.60 12.32 9.03
N PHE A 100 -25.02 11.46 8.19
CA PHE A 100 -23.67 10.93 8.41
C PHE A 100 -22.61 12.02 8.25
N LEU A 101 -22.70 12.85 7.20
CA LEU A 101 -21.78 13.97 7.00
C LEU A 101 -21.87 14.99 8.15
N ASP A 102 -23.08 15.37 8.56
CA ASP A 102 -23.31 16.30 9.67
C ASP A 102 -22.74 15.78 10.98
N GLY A 103 -22.90 14.47 11.24
CA GLY A 103 -22.28 13.80 12.39
C GLY A 103 -20.76 13.83 12.32
N SER A 104 -20.21 13.57 11.14
CA SER A 104 -18.77 13.52 10.88
C SER A 104 -18.08 14.84 11.18
N VAL A 105 -18.68 15.97 10.74
CA VAL A 105 -18.14 17.32 11.01
C VAL A 105 -18.13 17.64 12.50
N ARG A 106 -19.15 17.21 13.25
CA ARG A 106 -19.18 17.43 14.71
C ARG A 106 -18.09 16.62 15.42
N ALA A 107 -17.87 15.37 15.02
CA ALA A 107 -16.84 14.53 15.61
C ALA A 107 -15.43 15.09 15.42
N THR A 108 -15.13 15.65 14.24
CA THR A 108 -13.82 16.25 13.95
C THR A 108 -13.57 17.57 14.70
N HIS A 109 -14.61 18.37 14.97
CA HIS A 109 -14.48 19.63 15.72
C HIS A 109 -14.28 19.47 17.22
N VAL A 110 -14.79 18.38 17.82
CA VAL A 110 -14.75 18.18 19.28
C VAL A 110 -13.38 17.66 19.76
N GLY A 111 -12.42 17.45 18.85
CA GLY A 111 -11.11 16.91 19.22
C GLY A 111 -11.21 15.52 19.85
N ALA A 112 -12.29 14.77 19.54
CA ALA A 112 -12.48 13.42 20.02
C ALA A 112 -11.36 12.54 19.44
N THR A 113 -10.34 12.29 20.25
CA THR A 113 -9.06 11.70 19.84
C THR A 113 -9.14 10.27 19.30
N HIS A 114 -10.34 9.65 19.27
CA HIS A 114 -10.50 8.22 18.99
C HIS A 114 -11.67 7.83 18.08
N ALA A 115 -12.48 8.77 17.55
CA ALA A 115 -13.63 8.44 16.71
C ALA A 115 -13.57 9.12 15.34
N SER A 116 -12.76 8.56 14.44
CA SER A 116 -12.76 8.96 13.03
C SER A 116 -14.04 8.45 12.36
N PRO A 117 -14.82 9.31 11.69
CA PRO A 117 -15.99 8.87 10.93
C PRO A 117 -15.59 7.86 9.85
N LEU A 118 -16.43 6.84 9.66
CA LEU A 118 -16.09 5.68 8.84
C LEU A 118 -17.18 5.36 7.83
N LEU A 119 -16.79 5.25 6.57
CA LEU A 119 -17.61 4.71 5.51
C LEU A 119 -17.21 3.26 5.23
N THR A 120 -18.15 2.33 5.38
CA THR A 120 -17.94 0.91 5.13
C THR A 120 -18.62 0.48 3.84
N ILE A 121 -17.83 0.05 2.87
CA ILE A 121 -18.32 -0.61 1.65
C ILE A 121 -18.49 -2.09 1.96
N ASP A 122 -19.73 -2.55 2.13
CA ASP A 122 -20.06 -3.88 2.61
C ASP A 122 -20.75 -4.70 1.52
N ALA A 123 -20.02 -5.57 0.84
CA ALA A 123 -20.51 -6.25 -0.37
C ALA A 123 -20.51 -7.77 -0.25
N THR A 124 -21.49 -8.46 -0.85
CA THR A 124 -21.39 -9.90 -1.14
C THR A 124 -20.54 -10.16 -2.40
N ASP A 125 -20.52 -9.21 -3.33
CA ASP A 125 -19.86 -9.33 -4.63
C ASP A 125 -18.49 -8.61 -4.64
N PRO A 126 -17.36 -9.33 -4.87
CA PRO A 126 -16.03 -8.74 -4.93
C PRO A 126 -15.83 -7.67 -6.02
N ARG A 127 -16.66 -7.65 -7.07
CA ARG A 127 -16.57 -6.65 -8.15
C ARG A 127 -16.91 -5.25 -7.64
N VAL A 128 -17.83 -5.15 -6.68
CA VAL A 128 -18.14 -3.88 -6.01
C VAL A 128 -16.89 -3.38 -5.26
N LEU A 129 -16.21 -4.28 -4.56
CA LEU A 129 -15.01 -3.96 -3.78
C LEU A 129 -13.79 -3.58 -4.63
N ARG A 130 -13.86 -3.67 -5.96
CA ARG A 130 -12.80 -3.22 -6.89
C ARG A 130 -12.92 -1.76 -7.28
N LEU A 131 -14.09 -1.15 -7.10
CA LEU A 131 -14.30 0.25 -7.45
C LEU A 131 -13.47 1.15 -6.54
N PRO A 132 -13.01 2.31 -7.03
CA PRO A 132 -12.16 3.22 -6.28
C PRO A 132 -13.01 4.07 -5.32
N TRP A 133 -13.67 3.41 -4.35
CA TRP A 133 -14.56 4.05 -3.37
C TRP A 133 -13.90 5.16 -2.57
N GLU A 134 -12.59 5.04 -2.39
CA GLU A 134 -11.75 6.09 -1.83
C GLU A 134 -12.02 7.43 -2.52
N LEU A 135 -12.15 7.48 -3.87
CA LEU A 135 -12.41 8.69 -4.66
C LEU A 135 -13.72 9.40 -4.35
N LEU A 136 -14.65 8.80 -3.59
CA LEU A 136 -15.94 9.39 -3.27
C LEU A 136 -15.82 10.89 -2.94
N ALA A 137 -16.64 11.67 -3.62
CA ALA A 137 -16.62 13.12 -3.53
C ALA A 137 -18.04 13.66 -3.43
N ASP A 138 -18.17 14.78 -2.74
CA ASP A 138 -19.36 15.61 -2.75
C ASP A 138 -19.09 16.97 -3.38
N ASP A 139 -20.00 17.92 -3.17
CA ASP A 139 -19.88 19.26 -3.76
C ASP A 139 -18.75 20.08 -3.12
N GLY A 140 -18.24 19.65 -1.95
CA GLY A 140 -17.09 20.21 -1.27
C GLY A 140 -15.78 19.45 -1.53
N GLY A 141 -15.75 18.52 -2.50
CA GLY A 141 -14.58 17.72 -2.85
C GLY A 141 -14.60 16.32 -2.25
N HIS A 142 -13.44 15.66 -2.21
CA HIS A 142 -13.36 14.28 -1.74
C HIS A 142 -13.71 14.14 -0.24
N ILE A 143 -14.49 13.10 0.11
CA ILE A 143 -14.93 12.89 1.50
C ILE A 143 -13.77 12.61 2.46
N PHE A 144 -12.66 12.04 1.96
CA PHE A 144 -11.47 11.80 2.76
C PHE A 144 -10.90 13.10 3.35
N ALA A 145 -11.03 14.24 2.64
CA ALA A 145 -10.55 15.54 3.10
C ALA A 145 -11.32 16.03 4.34
N ARG A 146 -12.49 15.45 4.61
CA ARG A 146 -13.30 15.69 5.81
C ARG A 146 -12.94 14.76 6.98
N GLY A 147 -11.88 13.97 6.83
CA GLY A 147 -11.45 12.99 7.83
C GLY A 147 -12.30 11.72 7.88
N ILE A 148 -13.09 11.46 6.82
CA ILE A 148 -13.89 10.24 6.71
C ILE A 148 -13.03 9.12 6.12
N GLY A 149 -12.77 8.08 6.91
CA GLY A 149 -12.06 6.88 6.48
C GLY A 149 -12.96 5.99 5.61
N VAL A 150 -12.34 5.24 4.68
CA VAL A 150 -13.04 4.27 3.83
C VAL A 150 -12.44 2.88 4.04
N ARG A 151 -13.29 1.90 4.37
CA ARG A 151 -12.93 0.48 4.45
C ARG A 151 -13.85 -0.39 3.60
N ARG A 152 -13.35 -1.57 3.23
CA ARG A 152 -14.05 -2.60 2.44
C ARG A 152 -14.33 -3.82 3.31
N ARG A 153 -15.56 -4.33 3.28
CA ARG A 153 -15.98 -5.54 3.99
C ARG A 153 -16.66 -6.50 3.00
N LEU A 154 -16.38 -7.79 3.17
CA LEU A 154 -17.08 -8.85 2.46
C LEU A 154 -18.15 -9.44 3.39
N GLN A 155 -19.42 -9.41 3.00
CA GLN A 155 -20.50 -10.00 3.81
C GLN A 155 -20.26 -11.50 4.01
N ASN A 156 -20.70 -12.02 5.17
CA ASN A 156 -20.62 -13.44 5.54
C ASN A 156 -19.22 -14.02 5.81
N ALA A 157 -18.17 -13.21 6.01
CA ALA A 157 -16.93 -13.76 6.57
C ALA A 157 -17.07 -13.91 8.08
N THR A 158 -16.84 -15.13 8.58
CA THR A 158 -17.35 -15.60 9.88
C THR A 158 -16.46 -15.28 11.08
N VAL A 159 -15.57 -14.28 11.00
CA VAL A 159 -14.52 -14.14 12.03
C VAL A 159 -14.42 -12.72 12.58
N VAL A 160 -14.78 -12.59 13.86
CA VAL A 160 -14.40 -11.47 14.72
C VAL A 160 -13.24 -11.95 15.58
N ALA A 161 -12.01 -11.57 15.23
CA ALA A 161 -10.91 -11.68 16.19
C ALA A 161 -11.19 -10.70 17.34
N PRO A 162 -10.97 -11.10 18.61
CA PRO A 162 -11.14 -10.17 19.73
C PRO A 162 -10.20 -8.98 19.58
N ALA A 163 -10.56 -7.84 20.19
CA ALA A 163 -9.68 -6.69 20.25
C ALA A 163 -8.36 -7.06 20.91
N GLN A 164 -7.26 -6.72 20.23
CA GLN A 164 -5.91 -7.03 20.66
C GLN A 164 -5.12 -5.74 20.75
N THR A 165 -4.58 -5.47 21.93
CA THR A 165 -3.62 -4.40 22.14
C THR A 165 -2.22 -4.97 22.01
N PHE A 166 -1.36 -4.30 21.24
CA PHE A 166 0.04 -4.69 21.10
C PHE A 166 0.96 -3.67 21.75
N GLU A 167 1.92 -4.18 22.51
CA GLU A 167 3.05 -3.39 23.00
C GLU A 167 4.08 -3.15 21.89
N LEU A 168 4.72 -1.99 21.94
CA LEU A 168 5.89 -1.71 21.11
C LEU A 168 7.04 -2.69 21.40
N PRO A 169 7.90 -2.97 20.40
CA PRO A 169 7.86 -2.44 19.04
C PRO A 169 6.78 -3.10 18.16
N VAL A 170 6.34 -2.38 17.12
CA VAL A 170 5.55 -2.97 16.02
C VAL A 170 6.42 -4.02 15.33
N ARG A 171 6.04 -5.30 15.40
CA ARG A 171 6.82 -6.42 14.86
C ARG A 171 6.34 -6.78 13.45
N VAL A 172 7.18 -6.51 12.47
CA VAL A 172 6.90 -6.67 11.04
C VAL A 172 7.75 -7.82 10.49
N LEU A 173 7.10 -8.86 9.97
CA LEU A 173 7.76 -9.90 9.19
C LEU A 173 7.61 -9.58 7.71
N VAL A 174 8.71 -9.23 7.06
CA VAL A 174 8.77 -8.90 5.65
C VAL A 174 9.06 -10.16 4.85
N VAL A 175 8.19 -10.45 3.88
CA VAL A 175 8.33 -11.56 2.94
C VAL A 175 8.61 -10.95 1.57
N VAL A 176 9.85 -11.07 1.10
CA VAL A 176 10.26 -10.63 -0.25
C VAL A 176 10.38 -11.85 -1.14
N ALA A 177 9.34 -12.15 -1.91
CA ALA A 177 9.34 -13.30 -2.82
C ALA A 177 9.64 -12.86 -4.25
N ARG A 178 10.69 -13.41 -4.87
CA ARG A 178 11.12 -13.06 -6.25
C ARG A 178 11.54 -14.34 -7.00
N PRO A 179 10.58 -15.21 -7.33
CA PRO A 179 10.89 -16.44 -8.06
C PRO A 179 11.47 -16.14 -9.45
N ASP A 180 12.47 -16.95 -9.86
CA ASP A 180 13.29 -16.72 -11.06
C ASP A 180 12.46 -16.73 -12.37
N ASP A 181 11.24 -17.24 -12.35
CA ASP A 181 10.34 -17.39 -13.50
C ASP A 181 9.16 -16.39 -13.53
N ALA A 182 9.07 -15.44 -12.58
CA ALA A 182 7.97 -14.46 -12.50
C ALA A 182 8.29 -13.06 -13.07
N GLY A 183 9.45 -12.89 -13.70
CA GLY A 183 9.94 -11.59 -14.16
C GLY A 183 10.76 -10.85 -13.10
N PHE A 184 11.41 -9.75 -13.50
CA PHE A 184 12.29 -9.00 -12.62
C PHE A 184 11.58 -7.79 -11.99
N ILE A 185 11.58 -7.76 -10.66
CA ILE A 185 11.34 -6.56 -9.85
C ILE A 185 12.66 -6.25 -9.15
N ASP A 186 13.14 -5.02 -9.21
CA ASP A 186 14.35 -4.63 -8.47
C ASP A 186 14.04 -4.59 -6.95
N PRO A 187 14.59 -5.48 -6.13
CA PRO A 187 14.35 -5.46 -4.69
C PRO A 187 14.86 -4.16 -4.05
N ARG A 188 15.83 -3.48 -4.68
CA ARG A 188 16.32 -2.19 -4.18
C ARG A 188 15.33 -1.06 -4.43
N SER A 189 14.49 -1.16 -5.46
CA SER A 189 13.51 -0.13 -5.74
C SER A 189 12.33 -0.20 -4.78
N GLU A 190 11.96 -1.37 -4.25
CA GLU A 190 10.76 -1.51 -3.42
C GLU A 190 11.04 -1.71 -1.92
N THR A 191 12.03 -2.55 -1.56
CA THR A 191 12.29 -2.91 -0.17
C THR A 191 13.17 -1.87 0.56
N ILE A 192 14.14 -1.23 -0.12
CA ILE A 192 15.00 -0.21 0.53
C ILE A 192 14.18 1.00 1.00
N PRO A 193 13.25 1.56 0.22
CA PRO A 193 12.48 2.71 0.66
C PRO A 193 11.53 2.36 1.81
N LEU A 194 10.96 1.15 1.81
CA LEU A 194 10.26 0.57 2.96
C LEU A 194 11.16 0.56 4.19
N LEU A 195 12.38 0.02 4.08
CA LEU A 195 13.33 -0.03 5.20
C LEU A 195 13.72 1.35 5.70
N ASN A 196 14.04 2.29 4.81
CA ASN A 196 14.38 3.66 5.20
C ASN A 196 13.23 4.30 5.99
N ALA A 197 11.99 4.09 5.55
CA ALA A 197 10.81 4.61 6.23
C ALA A 197 10.59 3.98 7.62
N LEU A 198 10.95 2.70 7.79
CA LEU A 198 10.88 2.01 9.09
C LEU A 198 12.06 2.37 10.00
N ASP A 199 13.26 2.57 9.45
CA ASP A 199 14.46 2.97 10.17
C ASP A 199 14.28 4.35 10.82
N GLU A 200 13.51 5.26 10.19
CA GLU A 200 13.12 6.56 10.77
C GLU A 200 12.32 6.40 12.08
N LEU A 201 11.66 5.26 12.30
CA LEU A 201 10.90 4.96 13.52
C LEU A 201 11.76 4.33 14.63
N GLY A 202 13.00 3.95 14.32
CA GLY A 202 13.98 3.43 15.27
C GLY A 202 13.53 2.16 16.00
N ASP A 203 13.85 2.07 17.29
CA ASP A 203 13.56 0.88 18.12
C ASP A 203 12.05 0.66 18.41
N GLN A 204 11.16 1.50 17.87
CA GLN A 204 9.70 1.35 17.96
C GLN A 204 9.14 0.38 16.91
N VAL A 205 9.94 0.00 15.91
CA VAL A 205 9.60 -1.03 14.92
C VAL A 205 10.70 -2.09 14.91
N ALA A 206 10.30 -3.35 14.93
CA ALA A 206 11.19 -4.49 14.79
C ALA A 206 10.89 -5.21 13.48
N VAL A 207 11.83 -5.14 12.55
CA VAL A 207 11.71 -5.75 11.23
C VAL A 207 12.49 -7.05 11.18
N GLU A 208 11.83 -8.12 10.75
CA GLU A 208 12.45 -9.41 10.44
C GLU A 208 12.20 -9.75 8.97
N PHE A 209 13.22 -10.24 8.27
CA PHE A 209 13.06 -10.78 6.92
C PHE A 209 12.87 -12.29 6.97
N LEU A 210 11.90 -12.77 6.20
CA LEU A 210 11.73 -14.20 5.99
C LEU A 210 12.75 -14.69 4.95
N ASP A 211 13.59 -15.64 5.35
CA ASP A 211 14.57 -16.30 4.49
C ASP A 211 14.60 -17.81 4.80
N PRO A 212 14.29 -18.70 3.84
CA PRO A 212 13.85 -18.39 2.47
C PRO A 212 12.39 -17.89 2.42
N PRO A 213 11.96 -17.13 1.38
CA PRO A 213 10.61 -16.59 1.27
C PRO A 213 9.60 -17.64 0.76
N THR A 214 9.60 -18.83 1.38
CA THR A 214 8.67 -19.92 1.09
C THR A 214 7.50 -19.91 2.07
N LEU A 215 6.35 -20.46 1.67
CA LEU A 215 5.21 -20.57 2.57
C LEU A 215 5.50 -21.50 3.77
N SER A 216 6.32 -22.54 3.57
CA SER A 216 6.75 -23.44 4.63
C SER A 216 7.58 -22.72 5.69
N ALA A 217 8.52 -21.87 5.25
CA ALA A 217 9.32 -21.05 6.16
C ALA A 217 8.46 -20.03 6.91
N LEU A 218 7.46 -19.43 6.24
CA LEU A 218 6.50 -18.54 6.89
C LEU A 218 5.72 -19.26 7.99
N ASP A 219 5.21 -20.46 7.71
CA ASP A 219 4.49 -21.27 8.69
C ASP A 219 5.37 -21.61 9.90
N ALA A 220 6.58 -22.13 9.66
CA ALA A 220 7.54 -22.45 10.69
C ALA A 220 7.88 -21.22 11.56
N ARG A 221 8.11 -20.06 10.94
CA ARG A 221 8.41 -18.81 11.65
C ARG A 221 7.24 -18.34 12.51
N LEU A 222 6.01 -18.38 12.00
CA LEU A 222 4.84 -17.90 12.73
C LEU A 222 4.46 -18.82 13.90
N ARG A 223 4.75 -20.13 13.82
CA ARG A 223 4.52 -21.11 14.90
C ARG A 223 5.66 -21.23 15.91
N ASP A 224 6.81 -20.60 15.65
CA ASP A 224 7.95 -20.66 16.55
C ASP A 224 7.67 -19.89 17.85
N ARG A 225 7.32 -20.64 18.90
CA ARG A 225 7.08 -20.12 20.26
C ARG A 225 8.31 -19.51 20.94
N HIS A 226 9.51 -19.71 20.39
CA HIS A 226 10.75 -19.12 20.91
C HIS A 226 11.00 -17.72 20.34
N LYS A 227 10.25 -17.32 19.31
CA LYS A 227 10.30 -15.98 18.73
C LYS A 227 9.10 -15.14 19.15
N SER A 228 9.29 -13.82 19.13
CA SER A 228 8.19 -12.87 19.39
C SER A 228 7.11 -12.98 18.31
N ARG A 229 5.86 -12.76 18.74
CA ARG A 229 4.68 -12.73 17.85
C ARG A 229 4.84 -11.68 16.77
N VAL A 230 4.39 -12.00 15.56
CA VAL A 230 4.36 -11.07 14.43
C VAL A 230 3.04 -10.29 14.47
N HIS A 231 3.09 -8.97 14.30
CA HIS A 231 1.90 -8.12 14.24
C HIS A 231 1.50 -7.81 12.79
N VAL A 232 2.49 -7.69 11.91
CA VAL A 232 2.27 -7.40 10.50
C VAL A 232 3.08 -8.36 9.65
N VAL A 233 2.43 -9.08 8.75
CA VAL A 233 3.10 -9.73 7.63
C VAL A 233 3.07 -8.75 6.46
N HIS A 234 4.24 -8.27 6.04
CA HIS A 234 4.37 -7.41 4.87
C HIS A 234 4.83 -8.29 3.70
N PHE A 235 3.92 -8.58 2.77
CA PHE A 235 4.24 -9.32 1.56
C PHE A 235 4.59 -8.35 0.43
N ASP A 236 5.81 -8.51 -0.07
CA ASP A 236 6.38 -7.79 -1.18
C ASP A 236 6.72 -8.83 -2.27
N GLY A 237 5.97 -8.87 -3.37
CA GLY A 237 6.05 -9.95 -4.36
C GLY A 237 5.03 -9.82 -5.48
N HIS A 238 4.88 -10.89 -6.27
CA HIS A 238 3.89 -10.91 -7.36
C HIS A 238 2.58 -11.54 -6.92
N GLY A 239 1.48 -11.01 -7.44
CA GLY A 239 0.16 -11.64 -7.45
C GLY A 239 -0.27 -11.98 -8.87
N VAL A 240 -0.88 -13.15 -9.03
CA VAL A 240 -1.44 -13.60 -10.31
C VAL A 240 -2.93 -13.89 -10.15
N TYR A 241 -3.69 -13.62 -11.22
CA TYR A 241 -5.11 -13.97 -11.29
C TYR A 241 -5.30 -15.06 -12.33
N ASP A 242 -6.00 -16.13 -11.95
CA ASP A 242 -6.48 -17.14 -12.86
C ASP A 242 -7.95 -16.84 -13.18
N GLN A 243 -8.20 -16.33 -14.39
CA GLN A 243 -9.54 -16.00 -14.85
C GLN A 243 -10.42 -17.25 -15.04
N SER A 244 -9.84 -18.41 -15.35
CA SER A 244 -10.60 -19.63 -15.67
C SER A 244 -11.36 -20.18 -14.46
N ILE A 245 -10.79 -19.99 -13.28
CA ILE A 245 -11.33 -20.43 -11.99
C ILE A 245 -11.61 -19.25 -11.05
N GLY A 246 -11.44 -18.02 -11.54
CA GLY A 246 -11.61 -16.77 -10.80
C GLY A 246 -10.72 -16.62 -9.57
N LEU A 247 -9.58 -17.32 -9.49
CA LEU A 247 -8.73 -17.42 -8.29
C LEU A 247 -7.50 -16.51 -8.36
N GLY A 248 -7.28 -15.72 -7.31
CA GLY A 248 -6.04 -14.95 -7.13
C GLY A 248 -5.03 -15.72 -6.27
N TYR A 249 -3.75 -15.63 -6.63
CA TYR A 249 -2.63 -16.26 -5.93
C TYR A 249 -1.53 -15.23 -5.65
N LEU A 250 -0.78 -15.45 -4.58
CA LEU A 250 0.50 -14.79 -4.34
C LEU A 250 1.63 -15.75 -4.71
N LEU A 251 2.66 -15.26 -5.39
CA LEU A 251 3.81 -16.06 -5.78
C LEU A 251 4.86 -16.02 -4.67
N PHE A 252 4.97 -17.13 -3.93
CA PHE A 252 6.11 -17.40 -3.05
C PHE A 252 7.22 -18.07 -3.85
N GLU A 253 8.38 -18.27 -3.22
CA GLU A 253 9.41 -19.16 -3.77
C GLU A 253 9.17 -20.60 -3.30
N ASP A 254 9.52 -21.55 -4.16
CA ASP A 254 9.77 -22.94 -3.77
C ASP A 254 11.26 -23.16 -3.45
N ASP A 255 11.62 -24.38 -3.05
CA ASP A 255 13.01 -24.74 -2.71
C ASP A 255 13.98 -24.67 -3.90
N ALA A 256 13.46 -24.55 -5.13
CA ALA A 256 14.22 -24.37 -6.37
C ALA A 256 14.23 -22.91 -6.87
N HIS A 257 13.76 -21.96 -6.04
CA HIS A 257 13.60 -20.54 -6.38
C HIS A 257 12.64 -20.28 -7.57
N LYS A 258 11.69 -21.18 -7.79
CA LYS A 258 10.60 -21.03 -8.77
C LYS A 258 9.31 -20.62 -8.10
N SER A 259 8.35 -20.22 -8.91
CA SER A 259 7.07 -19.70 -8.44
C SER A 259 6.23 -20.78 -7.76
N ASP A 260 6.01 -20.64 -6.45
CA ASP A 260 4.97 -21.37 -5.71
C ASP A 260 3.69 -20.52 -5.69
N ARG A 261 2.63 -21.00 -6.35
CA ARG A 261 1.32 -20.33 -6.38
C ARG A 261 0.57 -20.62 -5.09
N VAL A 262 0.63 -19.68 -4.15
CA VAL A 262 -0.08 -19.77 -2.88
C VAL A 262 -1.46 -19.12 -3.01
N ASP A 263 -2.51 -19.93 -2.84
CA ASP A 263 -3.88 -19.43 -2.82
C ASP A 263 -4.19 -18.68 -1.51
N ALA A 264 -5.09 -17.72 -1.60
CA ALA A 264 -5.48 -16.86 -0.48
C ALA A 264 -6.15 -17.62 0.68
N ASN A 265 -6.78 -18.77 0.47
CA ASN A 265 -7.37 -19.53 1.58
C ASN A 265 -6.28 -20.22 2.41
N ARG A 266 -5.28 -20.82 1.76
CA ARG A 266 -4.14 -21.45 2.43
C ARG A 266 -3.36 -20.43 3.26
N LEU A 267 -3.02 -19.29 2.66
CA LEU A 267 -2.35 -18.20 3.37
C LEU A 267 -3.23 -17.61 4.48
N GLY A 268 -4.51 -17.34 4.19
CA GLY A 268 -5.41 -16.76 5.17
C GLY A 268 -5.64 -17.65 6.38
N THR A 269 -5.79 -18.96 6.18
CA THR A 269 -5.90 -19.96 7.25
C THR A 269 -4.64 -19.99 8.11
N LEU A 270 -3.45 -19.93 7.50
CA LEU A 270 -2.19 -19.85 8.24
C LEU A 270 -2.13 -18.60 9.13
N LEU A 271 -2.39 -17.42 8.54
CA LEU A 271 -2.32 -16.15 9.25
C LEU A 271 -3.35 -16.08 10.39
N PHE A 272 -4.58 -16.55 10.13
CA PHE A 272 -5.65 -16.62 11.13
C PHE A 272 -5.25 -17.52 12.30
N ASN A 273 -4.77 -18.75 12.02
CA ASN A 273 -4.39 -19.70 13.08
C ASN A 273 -3.19 -19.24 13.91
N CYS A 274 -2.27 -18.48 13.30
CA CYS A 274 -1.14 -17.89 14.00
C CYS A 274 -1.48 -16.55 14.68
N GLY A 275 -2.71 -16.05 14.52
CA GLY A 275 -3.18 -14.82 15.12
C GLY A 275 -2.48 -13.58 14.59
N VAL A 276 -2.12 -13.56 13.30
CA VAL A 276 -1.53 -12.38 12.64
C VAL A 276 -2.63 -11.33 12.41
N PRO A 277 -2.54 -10.14 13.03
CA PRO A 277 -3.60 -9.12 12.96
C PRO A 277 -3.76 -8.45 11.59
N LEU A 278 -2.64 -8.25 10.89
CA LEU A 278 -2.59 -7.50 9.64
C LEU A 278 -1.65 -8.19 8.65
N ILE A 279 -2.11 -8.30 7.41
CA ILE A 279 -1.26 -8.51 6.25
C ILE A 279 -1.30 -7.28 5.35
N ALA A 280 -0.13 -6.76 5.01
CA ALA A 280 0.05 -5.71 4.02
C ALA A 280 0.54 -6.34 2.71
N LEU A 281 -0.19 -6.13 1.63
CA LEU A 281 0.11 -6.61 0.29
C LEU A 281 0.59 -5.45 -0.56
N ASN A 282 1.92 -5.34 -0.68
CA ASN A 282 2.58 -4.34 -1.52
C ASN A 282 3.09 -5.00 -2.80
N ALA A 283 2.20 -5.69 -3.50
CA ALA A 283 2.55 -6.58 -4.56
C ALA A 283 2.35 -5.89 -5.92
N CYS A 284 3.42 -5.71 -6.70
CA CYS A 284 3.36 -5.16 -8.04
C CYS A 284 2.73 -6.17 -9.00
N GLN A 285 1.78 -5.74 -9.82
CA GLN A 285 1.12 -6.64 -10.77
C GLN A 285 2.19 -7.24 -11.71
N SER A 286 2.18 -8.56 -11.89
CA SER A 286 2.83 -9.12 -13.07
C SER A 286 2.11 -8.55 -14.30
N ALA A 287 2.82 -7.90 -15.21
CA ALA A 287 2.32 -7.14 -16.37
C ALA A 287 1.48 -7.95 -17.39
N ALA A 288 1.01 -9.15 -17.05
CA ALA A 288 0.47 -10.14 -17.97
C ALA A 288 -1.07 -10.18 -18.08
N GLN A 289 -1.86 -9.49 -17.25
CA GLN A 289 -3.33 -9.52 -17.39
C GLN A 289 -3.97 -8.13 -17.29
N LYS A 290 -4.47 -7.65 -18.44
CA LYS A 290 -5.03 -6.31 -18.63
C LYS A 290 -6.42 -6.11 -17.99
N ASP A 291 -7.15 -7.18 -17.67
CA ASP A 291 -8.59 -7.08 -17.36
C ASP A 291 -9.01 -7.51 -15.94
N ALA A 292 -8.09 -7.89 -15.06
CA ALA A 292 -8.44 -8.29 -13.70
C ALA A 292 -7.46 -7.73 -12.67
N ASN A 293 -7.98 -7.10 -11.62
CA ASN A 293 -7.23 -6.75 -10.42
C ASN A 293 -7.10 -8.01 -9.53
N PRO A 294 -5.96 -8.75 -9.53
CA PRO A 294 -5.75 -9.94 -8.72
C PRO A 294 -5.91 -9.65 -7.23
N TYR A 295 -5.45 -8.48 -6.77
CA TYR A 295 -5.33 -8.19 -5.34
C TYR A 295 -6.64 -7.91 -4.66
N ALA A 296 -7.58 -7.25 -5.35
CA ALA A 296 -8.94 -7.16 -4.83
C ALA A 296 -9.57 -8.56 -4.64
N SER A 297 -9.18 -9.53 -5.48
CA SER A 297 -9.61 -10.93 -5.34
C SER A 297 -8.87 -11.68 -4.22
N VAL A 298 -7.55 -11.48 -4.10
CA VAL A 298 -6.73 -12.06 -3.02
C VAL A 298 -7.14 -11.49 -1.67
N ALA A 299 -7.28 -10.18 -1.54
CA ALA A 299 -7.68 -9.50 -0.31
C ALA A 299 -9.08 -9.92 0.14
N ALA A 300 -10.06 -9.92 -0.76
CA ALA A 300 -11.40 -10.41 -0.44
C ALA A 300 -11.38 -11.88 0.04
N ARG A 301 -10.51 -12.72 -0.52
CA ARG A 301 -10.37 -14.12 -0.10
C ARG A 301 -9.61 -14.31 1.21
N LEU A 302 -8.53 -13.57 1.45
CA LEU A 302 -7.81 -13.59 2.73
C LEU A 302 -8.75 -13.23 3.88
N ILE A 303 -9.54 -12.19 3.64
CA ILE A 303 -10.62 -11.77 4.52
C ILE A 303 -11.67 -12.88 4.72
N ARG A 304 -12.14 -13.51 3.64
CA ARG A 304 -13.07 -14.64 3.73
C ARG A 304 -12.49 -15.84 4.47
N ALA A 305 -11.17 -16.04 4.39
CA ALA A 305 -10.42 -17.06 5.11
C ALA A 305 -10.15 -16.72 6.59
N GLY A 306 -10.65 -15.58 7.07
CA GLY A 306 -10.62 -15.20 8.48
C GLY A 306 -9.52 -14.22 8.86
N VAL A 307 -8.72 -13.71 7.92
CA VAL A 307 -7.79 -12.63 8.20
C VAL A 307 -8.57 -11.39 8.62
N GLY A 308 -8.21 -10.78 9.74
CA GLY A 308 -8.96 -9.64 10.30
C GLY A 308 -8.81 -8.37 9.47
N ASN A 309 -7.58 -8.06 9.06
CA ASN A 309 -7.22 -6.85 8.32
C ASN A 309 -6.29 -7.19 7.17
N VAL A 310 -6.63 -6.71 5.97
CA VAL A 310 -5.80 -6.81 4.78
C VAL A 310 -5.66 -5.41 4.18
N LEU A 311 -4.45 -4.89 4.19
CA LEU A 311 -4.10 -3.67 3.47
C LEU A 311 -3.56 -4.07 2.10
N ALA A 312 -4.20 -3.63 1.03
CA ALA A 312 -3.80 -4.00 -0.33
C ALA A 312 -3.65 -2.76 -1.22
N MET A 313 -2.61 -2.74 -2.04
CA MET A 313 -2.49 -1.77 -3.14
C MET A 313 -3.32 -2.27 -4.32
N ASN A 314 -4.30 -1.48 -4.79
CA ASN A 314 -5.17 -1.89 -5.90
C ASN A 314 -4.46 -1.88 -7.26
N TYR A 315 -3.39 -1.11 -7.39
CA TYR A 315 -2.59 -0.98 -8.61
C TYR A 315 -1.11 -1.05 -8.24
N SER A 316 -0.25 -1.23 -9.24
CA SER A 316 1.20 -1.12 -9.02
C SER A 316 1.54 0.24 -8.43
N VAL A 317 2.32 0.23 -7.35
CA VAL A 317 2.64 1.43 -6.59
C VAL A 317 4.02 1.92 -6.96
N LEU A 318 4.15 3.23 -7.16
CA LEU A 318 5.46 3.83 -7.36
C LEU A 318 6.27 3.78 -6.08
N VAL A 319 7.57 3.54 -6.23
CA VAL A 319 8.52 3.48 -5.12
C VAL A 319 8.37 4.62 -4.11
N VAL A 320 8.31 5.85 -4.60
CA VAL A 320 8.20 7.06 -3.76
C VAL A 320 6.83 7.12 -3.06
N ALA A 321 5.76 6.67 -3.72
CA ALA A 321 4.44 6.56 -3.10
C ALA A 321 4.45 5.51 -1.99
N ALA A 322 5.01 4.31 -2.25
CA ALA A 322 5.14 3.25 -1.27
C ALA A 322 5.92 3.73 -0.04
N GLN A 323 7.06 4.40 -0.22
CA GLN A 323 7.86 4.96 0.87
C GLN A 323 7.06 5.96 1.71
N LYS A 324 6.42 6.94 1.07
CA LYS A 324 5.62 7.97 1.75
C LYS A 324 4.46 7.36 2.54
N PHE A 325 3.74 6.44 1.91
CA PHE A 325 2.60 5.77 2.53
C PHE A 325 3.04 4.90 3.70
N VAL A 326 4.02 4.02 3.51
CA VAL A 326 4.53 3.09 4.53
C VAL A 326 5.05 3.85 5.74
N GLY A 327 5.88 4.88 5.56
CA GLY A 327 6.43 5.64 6.68
C GLY A 327 5.33 6.28 7.52
N ALA A 328 4.36 6.89 6.86
CA ALA A 328 3.20 7.49 7.52
C ALA A 328 2.28 6.44 8.17
N PHE A 329 2.08 5.29 7.53
CA PHE A 329 1.25 4.19 8.01
C PHE A 329 1.86 3.56 9.27
N TYR A 330 3.10 3.10 9.22
CA TYR A 330 3.75 2.49 10.38
C TYR A 330 4.03 3.50 11.48
N GLY A 331 4.30 4.77 11.15
CA GLY A 331 4.35 5.86 12.12
C GLY A 331 3.03 6.00 12.87
N GLY A 332 1.90 6.00 12.15
CA GLY A 332 0.57 5.99 12.77
C GLY A 332 0.33 4.80 13.69
N LEU A 333 0.78 3.60 13.33
CA LEU A 333 0.71 2.43 14.22
C LEU A 333 1.58 2.64 15.48
N VAL A 334 2.80 3.16 15.33
CA VAL A 334 3.67 3.46 16.47
C VAL A 334 3.06 4.51 17.41
N ASP A 335 2.35 5.49 16.86
CA ASP A 335 1.63 6.54 17.60
C ASP A 335 0.35 6.02 18.28
N GLY A 336 0.04 4.73 18.15
CA GLY A 336 -1.11 4.07 18.75
C GLY A 336 -2.43 4.35 18.07
N LEU A 337 -2.39 4.72 16.80
CA LEU A 337 -3.58 4.73 15.96
C LEU A 337 -4.04 3.30 15.67
N THR A 338 -5.34 3.17 15.41
CA THR A 338 -5.92 1.96 14.83
C THR A 338 -5.43 1.73 13.40
N ILE A 339 -5.64 0.53 12.84
CA ILE A 339 -5.17 0.20 11.49
C ILE A 339 -5.83 1.12 10.45
N GLY A 340 -7.14 1.35 10.55
CA GLY A 340 -7.88 2.27 9.68
C GLY A 340 -7.37 3.70 9.76
N GLN A 341 -7.15 4.21 10.97
CA GLN A 341 -6.60 5.54 11.17
C GLN A 341 -5.18 5.68 10.61
N ALA A 342 -4.33 4.67 10.78
CA ALA A 342 -3.00 4.65 10.20
C ALA A 342 -3.04 4.63 8.66
N VAL A 343 -3.96 3.89 8.04
CA VAL A 343 -4.19 3.94 6.59
C VAL A 343 -4.59 5.35 6.17
N ASP A 344 -5.49 6.01 6.89
CA ASP A 344 -5.94 7.37 6.57
C ASP A 344 -4.82 8.42 6.76
N VAL A 345 -3.91 8.24 7.73
CA VAL A 345 -2.67 9.02 7.83
C VAL A 345 -1.80 8.84 6.58
N GLY A 346 -1.61 7.59 6.14
CA GLY A 346 -0.87 7.26 4.92
C GLY A 346 -1.49 7.90 3.67
N ARG A 347 -2.81 7.80 3.51
CA ARG A 347 -3.53 8.44 2.39
C ARG A 347 -3.38 9.96 2.41
N ARG A 348 -3.50 10.60 3.58
CA ARG A 348 -3.25 12.05 3.74
C ARG A 348 -1.84 12.45 3.36
N LYS A 349 -0.83 11.63 3.69
CA LYS A 349 0.56 11.87 3.30
C LYS A 349 0.73 11.83 1.77
N LEU A 350 0.09 10.88 1.09
CA LEU A 350 0.11 10.79 -0.38
C LEU A 350 -0.62 11.97 -1.04
N HIS A 351 -1.76 12.39 -0.48
CA HIS A 351 -2.53 13.53 -0.99
C HIS A 351 -1.81 14.87 -0.79
N ALA A 352 -1.15 15.06 0.35
CA ALA A 352 -0.45 16.31 0.66
C ALA A 352 0.83 16.51 -0.16
N ASP A 353 1.37 15.45 -0.75
CA ASP A 353 2.62 15.50 -1.52
C ASP A 353 2.50 14.58 -2.74
N GLU A 354 2.11 15.17 -3.88
CA GLU A 354 1.89 14.51 -5.18
C GLU A 354 3.19 14.24 -5.97
N ASN A 355 4.36 14.69 -5.50
CA ASN A 355 5.62 14.52 -6.22
C ASN A 355 6.07 13.04 -6.20
N ARG A 356 6.30 12.41 -7.35
CA ARG A 356 6.66 10.97 -7.42
C ARG A 356 8.00 10.68 -8.03
N HIS A 357 8.30 11.27 -9.17
CA HIS A 357 9.52 10.97 -9.90
C HIS A 357 10.14 12.26 -10.39
N THR A 358 11.43 12.42 -10.16
CA THR A 358 12.18 13.60 -10.59
C THR A 358 13.15 13.15 -11.68
N LEU A 359 12.95 13.67 -12.88
CA LEU A 359 13.80 13.44 -14.04
C LEU A 359 14.69 14.66 -14.26
N ILE A 360 15.97 14.42 -14.48
CA ILE A 360 16.88 15.46 -14.97
C ILE A 360 16.97 15.30 -16.48
N ARG A 361 16.49 16.29 -17.23
CA ARG A 361 16.49 16.30 -18.70
C ARG A 361 17.32 17.46 -19.22
N THR A 362 17.95 17.29 -20.37
CA THR A 362 18.63 18.39 -21.06
C THR A 362 17.65 19.02 -22.06
N ASN A 363 17.41 20.32 -21.93
CA ASN A 363 16.53 21.05 -22.84
C ASN A 363 17.21 21.29 -24.21
N ALA A 364 16.47 21.85 -25.18
CA ALA A 364 17.01 22.18 -26.51
C ALA A 364 18.17 23.21 -26.49
N ARG A 365 18.37 23.91 -25.37
CA ARG A 365 19.45 24.88 -25.15
C ARG A 365 20.69 24.27 -24.48
N GLY A 366 20.64 22.99 -24.08
CA GLY A 366 21.73 22.31 -23.39
C GLY A 366 21.70 22.41 -21.86
N ASP A 367 20.70 23.06 -21.26
CA ASP A 367 20.57 23.19 -19.81
C ASP A 367 19.94 21.94 -19.20
N GLN A 368 20.41 21.53 -18.02
CA GLN A 368 19.73 20.52 -17.22
C GLN A 368 18.52 21.12 -16.52
N ILE A 369 17.35 20.56 -16.77
CA ILE A 369 16.08 20.89 -16.13
C ILE A 369 15.67 19.69 -15.28
N GLU A 370 15.28 19.99 -14.06
CA GLU A 370 14.67 19.03 -13.14
C GLU A 370 13.15 19.09 -13.31
N GLU A 371 12.55 18.01 -13.80
CA GLU A 371 11.11 17.86 -13.96
C GLU A 371 10.60 16.83 -12.96
N THR A 372 9.68 17.25 -12.08
CA THR A 372 9.05 16.34 -11.12
C THR A 372 7.64 15.98 -11.57
N THR A 373 7.39 14.70 -11.82
CA THR A 373 6.08 14.14 -12.10
C THR A 373 5.20 14.24 -10.86
N GLN A 374 4.07 14.92 -11.02
CA GLN A 374 3.00 14.95 -10.02
C GLN A 374 1.96 13.88 -10.34
N LEU A 375 1.59 13.10 -9.33
CA LEU A 375 0.60 12.04 -9.45
C LEU A 375 -0.32 12.03 -8.22
N ARG A 376 -1.62 11.98 -8.47
CA ARG A 376 -2.65 11.79 -7.45
C ARG A 376 -2.96 10.32 -7.29
N ASP A 377 -2.45 9.73 -6.22
CA ASP A 377 -2.52 8.29 -6.00
C ASP A 377 -2.88 7.91 -4.54
N TRP A 378 -3.39 8.88 -3.76
CA TRP A 378 -3.75 8.66 -2.36
C TRP A 378 -4.82 7.58 -2.16
N PHE A 379 -5.60 7.28 -3.21
CA PHE A 379 -6.67 6.28 -3.21
C PHE A 379 -6.16 4.87 -3.58
N LEU A 380 -4.84 4.69 -3.81
CA LEU A 380 -4.23 3.38 -4.09
C LEU A 380 -4.39 2.37 -2.94
N PRO A 381 -4.07 2.73 -1.67
CA PRO A 381 -4.13 1.78 -0.57
C PRO A 381 -5.58 1.55 -0.20
N ALA A 382 -6.03 0.30 -0.25
CA ALA A 382 -7.37 -0.12 0.17
C ALA A 382 -7.29 -1.03 1.40
N LEU A 383 -8.07 -0.68 2.41
CA LEU A 383 -8.21 -1.48 3.62
C LEU A 383 -9.43 -2.39 3.50
N TYR A 384 -9.20 -3.69 3.57
CA TYR A 384 -10.24 -4.68 3.75
C TYR A 384 -10.27 -5.14 5.22
N GLN A 385 -11.45 -5.16 5.82
CA GLN A 385 -11.59 -5.40 7.26
C GLN A 385 -12.98 -5.94 7.60
N GLN A 386 -13.04 -7.00 8.42
CA GLN A 386 -14.29 -7.72 8.73
C GLN A 386 -15.05 -7.26 9.97
N SER A 387 -14.36 -6.67 10.95
CA SER A 387 -14.96 -6.32 12.24
C SER A 387 -14.60 -4.90 12.71
N VAL A 388 -15.00 -4.52 13.92
CA VAL A 388 -14.56 -3.29 14.62
C VAL A 388 -13.05 -3.17 14.48
N ASP A 389 -12.50 -1.98 14.25
CA ASP A 389 -11.04 -1.74 14.13
C ASP A 389 -10.38 -1.85 15.51
N PRO A 390 -9.94 -3.05 15.92
CA PRO A 390 -9.86 -3.34 17.34
C PRO A 390 -8.39 -3.45 17.77
N VAL A 391 -7.46 -3.20 16.84
CA VAL A 391 -6.04 -3.31 17.01
C VAL A 391 -5.51 -1.92 17.28
N VAL A 392 -5.16 -1.70 18.54
CA VAL A 392 -4.49 -0.49 18.99
C VAL A 392 -3.09 -0.90 19.40
N PHE A 393 -2.09 -0.29 18.79
CA PHE A 393 -0.70 -0.48 19.17
C PHE A 393 -0.40 0.48 20.32
N ALA A 394 -0.62 0.04 21.56
CA ALA A 394 -0.46 0.92 22.71
C ALA A 394 1.00 1.37 22.84
N SER A 395 1.22 2.67 22.80
CA SER A 395 2.40 3.29 23.38
C SER A 395 2.17 3.37 24.88
N THR A 396 3.03 2.77 25.70
CA THR A 396 2.96 2.94 27.15
C THR A 396 3.04 4.43 27.49
N VAL A 397 1.96 4.96 28.06
CA VAL A 397 1.91 6.28 28.68
C VAL A 397 3.09 6.42 29.65
N GLY A 398 4.08 7.24 29.29
CA GLY A 398 5.22 7.56 30.15
C GLY A 398 6.60 7.50 29.51
N ALA A 399 6.75 6.99 28.29
CA ALA A 399 8.00 7.21 27.55
C ALA A 399 8.00 8.66 27.05
N LYS A 400 8.82 9.52 27.66
CA LYS A 400 9.15 10.83 27.10
C LYS A 400 9.40 10.63 25.60
N HIS A 401 8.66 11.32 24.74
CA HIS A 401 9.08 11.52 23.37
C HIS A 401 10.56 11.92 23.45
N PRO A 402 11.51 11.11 22.95
CA PRO A 402 12.81 11.68 22.68
C PRO A 402 12.51 12.81 21.71
N GLU A 403 12.85 14.04 22.10
CA GLU A 403 12.80 15.17 21.19
C GLU A 403 13.35 14.67 19.86
N ARG A 404 12.58 14.87 18.78
CA ARG A 404 13.01 14.62 17.42
C ARG A 404 14.27 15.44 17.24
N ASN A 405 15.42 14.84 17.51
CA ASN A 405 16.70 15.52 17.38
C ASN A 405 16.76 15.95 15.93
N GLU A 406 16.62 17.26 15.69
CA GLU A 406 17.11 17.86 14.47
C GLU A 406 18.55 17.37 14.33
N VAL A 407 18.77 16.47 13.38
CA VAL A 407 20.11 16.07 13.00
C VAL A 407 20.71 17.32 12.37
N LYS A 408 21.32 18.17 13.20
CA LYS A 408 22.25 19.18 12.74
C LYS A 408 23.30 18.42 11.94
N SER A 409 23.38 18.74 10.64
CA SER A 409 24.44 18.27 9.76
C SER A 409 25.78 18.63 10.39
N LYS A 410 26.40 17.69 11.11
CA LYS A 410 27.78 17.84 11.54
C LYS A 410 28.65 17.72 10.31
N ASP A 411 29.47 18.74 10.10
CA ASP A 411 30.43 18.87 9.02
C ASP A 411 31.11 17.54 8.68
N ALA A 412 31.15 17.26 7.38
CA ALA A 412 31.84 16.12 6.82
C ALA A 412 33.31 16.15 7.25
N SER A 413 33.75 15.12 7.97
CA SER A 413 35.18 14.87 8.15
C SER A 413 35.80 14.59 6.76
N PRO A 414 37.00 15.12 6.46
CA PRO A 414 37.64 14.90 5.17
C PRO A 414 37.92 13.40 4.98
N LEU A 415 37.63 12.92 3.77
CA LEU A 415 37.92 11.55 3.34
C LEU A 415 39.43 11.26 3.47
N PRO A 416 39.84 10.08 3.96
CA PRO A 416 41.24 9.70 3.99
C PRO A 416 41.82 9.67 2.57
N ALA A 417 43.03 10.22 2.41
CA ALA A 417 43.67 10.50 1.12
C ALA A 417 44.08 9.28 0.28
N ALA A 418 43.83 8.06 0.74
CA ALA A 418 44.14 6.84 0.01
C ALA A 418 43.10 5.74 0.30
N LEU A 419 42.60 5.12 -0.77
CA LEU A 419 41.78 3.92 -0.69
C LEU A 419 42.66 2.74 -0.19
N PRO A 420 42.11 1.83 0.63
CA PRO A 420 42.81 0.60 1.00
C PRO A 420 43.07 -0.27 -0.25
N PRO A 421 44.11 -1.13 -0.22
CA PRO A 421 44.42 -2.03 -1.34
C PRO A 421 43.26 -3.00 -1.60
N GLU A 422 43.11 -3.43 -2.87
CA GLU A 422 42.06 -4.37 -3.24
C GLU A 422 42.13 -5.66 -2.39
N PRO A 423 40.99 -6.11 -1.84
CA PRO A 423 40.97 -7.33 -1.05
C PRO A 423 41.32 -8.56 -1.90
N LEU A 424 42.14 -9.45 -1.32
CA LEU A 424 42.61 -10.70 -1.94
C LEU A 424 41.48 -11.69 -2.30
N HIS A 425 40.26 -11.46 -1.82
CA HIS A 425 39.09 -12.29 -2.10
C HIS A 425 38.03 -11.48 -2.84
N LYS A 426 37.69 -11.92 -4.05
CA LYS A 426 36.56 -11.39 -4.81
C LYS A 426 35.25 -11.96 -4.24
N PHE A 427 34.30 -11.10 -3.92
CA PHE A 427 32.95 -11.50 -3.51
C PHE A 427 32.22 -12.17 -4.69
N HIS A 428 31.94 -13.47 -4.56
CA HIS A 428 30.99 -14.18 -5.42
C HIS A 428 29.63 -14.22 -4.72
N GLY A 429 28.84 -13.16 -4.85
CA GLY A 429 27.45 -13.13 -4.40
C GLY A 429 26.55 -12.50 -5.46
N ARG A 430 25.32 -13.02 -5.58
CA ARG A 430 24.31 -12.50 -6.51
C ARG A 430 23.78 -11.17 -5.98
N SER A 431 23.39 -10.25 -6.87
CA SER A 431 22.92 -8.90 -6.54
C SER A 431 21.73 -8.83 -5.56
N ARG A 432 21.00 -9.94 -5.35
CA ARG A 432 19.88 -10.09 -4.39
C ARG A 432 20.29 -10.30 -2.93
N ASN A 433 21.52 -10.73 -2.65
CA ASN A 433 22.04 -10.91 -1.28
C ASN A 433 22.55 -9.58 -0.67
N CYS A 434 22.31 -8.45 -1.35
CA CYS A 434 22.74 -7.12 -0.92
C CYS A 434 21.67 -6.35 -0.12
N VAL A 435 20.52 -6.96 0.17
CA VAL A 435 19.66 -6.49 1.26
C VAL A 435 20.40 -6.82 2.57
N PRO A 436 20.55 -5.89 3.53
CA PRO A 436 21.34 -6.16 4.73
C PRO A 436 20.69 -7.26 5.58
N GLY A 437 21.14 -8.51 5.37
CA GLY A 437 20.76 -9.69 6.15
C GLY A 437 21.70 -9.91 7.34
N SER A 438 21.11 -9.99 8.52
CA SER A 438 21.57 -10.70 9.74
C SER A 438 23.07 -10.70 10.10
N GLY A 439 23.71 -9.52 10.16
CA GLY A 439 24.97 -9.35 10.88
C GLY A 439 24.73 -9.00 12.34
N ARG A 440 25.18 -9.83 13.30
CA ARG A 440 25.27 -9.46 14.73
C ARG A 440 25.85 -8.04 14.85
N ARG A 441 25.16 -7.15 15.58
CA ARG A 441 25.63 -5.79 15.89
C ARG A 441 27.09 -5.86 16.40
N SER A 442 28.03 -5.44 15.56
CA SER A 442 29.38 -5.05 15.96
C SER A 442 29.92 -4.02 14.99
N ARG A 443 29.96 -2.78 15.51
CA ARG A 443 30.66 -1.57 15.06
C ARG A 443 30.70 -1.28 13.55
N ALA A 444 30.03 -0.19 13.20
CA ALA A 444 29.90 0.43 11.89
C ALA A 444 31.20 0.62 11.11
N ILE A 445 31.14 0.29 9.81
CA ILE A 445 31.92 0.95 8.76
C ILE A 445 30.90 1.36 7.68
N ARG A 446 30.64 2.67 7.58
CA ARG A 446 29.83 3.28 6.52
C ARG A 446 30.69 3.40 5.27
N ILE A 447 30.26 2.82 4.15
CA ILE A 447 30.82 3.11 2.83
C ILE A 447 29.78 3.96 2.08
N SER A 448 30.10 5.23 1.86
CA SER A 448 29.35 6.12 0.98
C SER A 448 29.87 5.96 -0.45
N LEU A 449 29.01 5.50 -1.37
CA LEU A 449 29.27 5.53 -2.80
C LEU A 449 28.79 6.87 -3.36
N SER A 450 29.73 7.74 -3.73
CA SER A 450 29.46 8.89 -4.58
C SER A 450 30.66 9.16 -5.49
N ALA A 451 30.33 9.54 -6.73
CA ALA A 451 31.18 10.02 -7.82
C ALA A 451 31.95 8.99 -8.67
N MET A 452 31.45 8.80 -9.90
CA MET A 452 32.30 8.81 -11.10
C MET A 452 31.57 9.52 -12.24
N ALA A 453 31.78 10.83 -12.33
CA ALA A 453 31.68 11.59 -13.55
C ALA A 453 32.94 12.46 -13.64
N THR A 454 33.95 12.01 -14.37
CA THR A 454 35.08 12.88 -14.76
C THR A 454 35.37 12.73 -16.25
N ARG A 455 35.38 13.91 -16.87
CA ARG A 455 35.75 14.24 -18.24
C ARG A 455 37.16 13.73 -18.56
N SER A 456 37.34 13.14 -19.74
CA SER A 456 38.65 13.04 -20.38
C SER A 456 38.63 13.94 -21.62
N ASN A 457 39.44 14.99 -21.57
CA ASN A 457 39.78 15.84 -22.70
C ASN A 457 41.10 15.33 -23.29
N ALA A 458 41.06 14.75 -24.48
CA ALA A 458 42.25 14.56 -25.32
C ALA A 458 41.83 14.67 -26.80
N SER A 459 42.49 15.56 -27.54
CA SER A 459 42.32 15.87 -28.96
C SER A 459 43.65 15.58 -29.70
N PRO A 460 43.75 15.66 -31.04
CA PRO A 460 43.32 14.67 -32.03
C PRO A 460 44.51 14.16 -32.89
N ARG A 461 44.53 12.89 -33.34
CA ARG A 461 45.42 12.47 -34.44
C ARG A 461 44.79 11.35 -35.31
N SER A 462 44.40 11.76 -36.53
CA SER A 462 44.77 11.18 -37.83
C SER A 462 44.67 9.66 -38.09
N CYS A 463 43.75 9.34 -39.02
CA CYS A 463 43.80 8.33 -40.10
C CYS A 463 44.12 6.85 -39.79
N ALA A 464 43.17 5.95 -40.11
CA ALA A 464 43.19 5.13 -41.34
C ALA A 464 41.95 4.21 -41.46
N LYS A 465 41.61 3.89 -42.72
CA LYS A 465 40.45 3.14 -43.23
C LYS A 465 40.48 1.63 -42.92
N ILE A 466 39.30 1.03 -42.60
CA ILE A 466 38.52 -0.08 -43.25
C ILE A 466 39.28 -1.40 -43.62
N PRO A 467 38.69 -2.62 -43.79
CA PRO A 467 37.37 -3.27 -43.43
C PRO A 467 37.59 -4.55 -42.57
N ARG A 468 36.63 -5.42 -42.18
CA ARG A 468 35.31 -5.88 -42.66
C ARG A 468 34.42 -6.21 -41.47
#